data_AF-A0A960B767-F1
#
_entry.id   AF-A0A960B767-F1
#
_cell.length_a   1.000
_cell.length_b   1.000
_cell.length_c   1.000
_cell.angle_alpha   90.00
_cell.angle_beta   90.00
_cell.angle_gamma   90.00
#
_symmetry.space_group_name_H-M   'P 1'
#
loop_
_entity.id
_entity.type
_entity.pdbx_description
1 polymer ?
#
loop_
_entity_poly.entity_id
_entity_poly.type
_entity_poly.pdbx_seq_one_letter_code
_entity_poly.pdbx_strand_id
1 'polypeptide(L)'
;MERDDPKRLLRAPLNAVGAPPGKDRKLGRPGAGRLVLARLVWENRTSIVPAVAVWFSSDRICVEWRSHPGSPARMTWLPRSDVRPHLLYPNRQ
;
A
#
# COMPACT_ATOMS: atom_id res chain seq x y z
N MET A 1 -23.32 -6.33 19.24
CA MET A 1 -21.99 -6.94 19.36
C MET A 1 -21.72 -7.65 18.03
N GLU A 2 -21.21 -6.90 17.05
CA GLU A 2 -21.01 -7.40 15.69
C GLU A 2 -19.75 -8.28 15.71
N ARG A 3 -19.91 -9.58 15.40
CA ARG A 3 -18.81 -10.55 15.38
C ARG A 3 -17.90 -10.21 14.21
N ASP A 4 -16.64 -9.89 14.53
CA ASP A 4 -15.53 -9.83 13.60
C ASP A 4 -15.45 -11.18 12.86
N ASP A 5 -15.86 -11.19 11.58
CA ASP A 5 -15.78 -12.36 10.72
C ASP A 5 -14.34 -12.44 10.18
N PRO A 6 -13.51 -13.41 10.65
CA PRO A 6 -12.07 -13.46 10.34
C PRO A 6 -11.78 -13.79 8.87
N LYS A 7 -12.82 -13.98 8.04
CA LYS A 7 -12.74 -14.33 6.62
C LYS A 7 -13.50 -13.38 5.69
N ARG A 8 -13.87 -12.17 6.13
CA ARG A 8 -14.07 -11.08 5.17
C ARG A 8 -12.69 -10.72 4.59
N LEU A 9 -12.28 -11.50 3.58
CA LEU A 9 -11.10 -11.21 2.76
C LEU A 9 -11.30 -9.80 2.22
N LEU A 10 -10.65 -8.83 2.85
CA LEU A 10 -10.69 -7.45 2.41
C LEU A 10 -10.17 -7.47 0.97
N ARG A 11 -11.04 -7.09 0.03
CA ARG A 11 -10.69 -7.07 -1.41
C ARG A 11 -9.36 -6.35 -1.59
N ALA A 12 -8.56 -6.82 -2.53
CA ALA A 12 -7.41 -6.04 -2.96
C ALA A 12 -7.91 -4.76 -3.63
N PRO A 13 -7.17 -3.64 -3.53
CA PRO A 13 -7.47 -2.48 -4.34
C PRO A 13 -7.32 -2.86 -5.82
N LEU A 14 -8.12 -2.24 -6.69
CA LEU A 14 -8.20 -2.54 -8.13
C LEU A 14 -6.89 -2.28 -8.87
N ASN A 15 -6.04 -1.40 -8.34
CA ASN A 15 -4.71 -1.12 -8.87
C ASN A 15 -3.61 -2.02 -8.26
N ALA A 16 -3.97 -3.09 -7.53
CA ALA A 16 -3.00 -4.09 -7.12
C ALA A 16 -2.50 -4.89 -8.33
N VAL A 17 -1.18 -4.90 -8.56
CA VAL A 17 -0.58 -5.51 -9.77
C VAL A 17 -0.01 -6.91 -9.54
N GLY A 18 -0.41 -7.59 -8.46
CA GLY A 18 -0.01 -8.96 -8.17
C GLY A 18 -0.03 -9.31 -6.69
N ALA A 19 0.18 -10.59 -6.40
CA ALA A 19 0.30 -11.06 -5.02
C ALA A 19 1.54 -10.44 -4.34
N PRO A 20 1.42 -9.95 -3.09
CA PRO A 20 2.57 -9.50 -2.32
C PRO A 20 3.56 -10.66 -2.13
N PRO A 21 4.86 -10.38 -1.95
CA PRO A 21 5.82 -11.45 -1.73
C PRO A 21 5.50 -12.20 -0.43
N GLY A 22 5.68 -13.52 -0.45
CA GLY A 22 5.42 -14.39 0.71
C GLY A 22 6.36 -14.10 1.89
N LYS A 23 5.99 -14.65 3.06
CA LYS A 23 6.66 -14.48 4.37
C LYS A 23 8.18 -14.74 4.36
N ASP A 24 8.69 -15.50 3.39
CA ASP A 24 10.06 -16.02 3.41
C ASP A 24 11.09 -15.13 2.67
N ARG A 25 10.68 -14.03 2.05
CA ARG A 25 11.64 -13.14 1.34
C ARG A 25 12.17 -12.04 2.25
N LYS A 26 13.29 -12.34 2.92
CA LYS A 26 14.10 -11.43 3.73
C LYS A 26 14.35 -10.08 3.02
N LEU A 27 14.09 -8.99 3.76
CA LEU A 27 14.78 -7.68 3.77
C LEU A 27 15.72 -7.47 2.57
N GLY A 28 15.33 -6.76 1.52
CA GLY A 28 15.30 -5.30 1.53
C GLY A 28 16.39 -4.80 0.56
N ARG A 29 16.00 -4.50 -0.69
CA ARG A 29 16.84 -3.73 -1.62
C ARG A 29 16.95 -2.27 -1.11
N PRO A 30 17.93 -1.47 -1.56
CA PRO A 30 18.05 -0.07 -1.18
C PRO A 30 16.72 0.70 -1.32
N GLY A 31 16.30 1.38 -0.25
CA GLY A 31 15.06 2.17 -0.20
C GLY A 31 13.91 1.57 0.63
N ALA A 32 14.01 0.31 1.06
CA ALA A 32 13.03 -0.29 1.96
C ALA A 32 12.96 0.44 3.31
N GLY A 33 11.75 0.65 3.85
CA GLY A 33 11.51 1.38 5.09
C GLY A 33 11.12 2.85 4.91
N ARG A 34 11.06 3.35 3.66
CA ARG A 34 10.68 4.74 3.37
C ARG A 34 9.18 4.96 3.58
N LEU A 35 8.82 6.00 4.33
CA LEU A 35 7.43 6.50 4.38
C LEU A 35 7.02 7.10 3.04
N VAL A 36 5.85 6.69 2.56
CA VAL A 36 5.27 7.10 1.28
C VAL A 36 3.76 7.28 1.43
N LEU A 37 3.15 7.88 0.43
CA LEU A 37 1.72 7.90 0.23
C LEU A 37 1.36 6.95 -0.90
N ALA A 38 0.42 6.06 -0.61
CA ALA A 38 -0.08 5.07 -1.56
C ALA A 38 -1.51 5.43 -1.98
N ARG A 39 -1.74 5.48 -3.29
CA ARG A 39 -3.08 5.58 -3.88
C ARG A 39 -3.66 4.18 -4.02
N LEU A 40 -4.77 3.93 -3.33
CA LEU A 40 -5.54 2.69 -3.39
C LEU A 40 -6.85 2.97 -4.11
N VAL A 41 -7.06 2.32 -5.25
CA VAL A 41 -8.29 2.44 -6.04
C VAL A 41 -9.24 1.33 -5.63
N TRP A 42 -10.48 1.68 -5.31
CA TRP A 42 -11.56 0.76 -4.97
C TRP A 42 -12.72 0.96 -5.97
N GLU A 43 -13.65 0.02 -6.02
CA GLU A 43 -14.80 0.09 -6.93
C GLU A 43 -15.60 1.40 -6.81
N ASN A 44 -15.71 1.95 -5.60
CA ASN A 44 -16.54 3.13 -5.31
C ASN A 44 -15.78 4.34 -4.78
N ARG A 45 -14.45 4.25 -4.59
CA ARG A 45 -13.66 5.34 -3.99
C ARG A 45 -12.18 5.20 -4.30
N THR A 46 -11.45 6.31 -4.12
CA THR A 46 -9.98 6.29 -4.05
C THR A 46 -9.55 6.72 -2.66
N SER A 47 -8.57 6.03 -2.08
CA SER A 47 -7.97 6.38 -0.79
C SER A 47 -6.49 6.70 -0.97
N ILE A 48 -6.03 7.79 -0.35
CA ILE A 48 -4.60 8.07 -0.18
C ILE A 48 -4.24 7.72 1.25
N VAL A 49 -3.36 6.74 1.45
CA VAL A 49 -2.99 6.26 2.79
C VAL A 49 -1.50 6.43 3.05
N PRO A 50 -1.08 6.69 4.30
CA PRO A 50 0.31 6.54 4.70
C PRO A 50 0.71 5.06 4.60
N ALA A 51 1.90 4.81 4.06
CA ALA A 51 2.43 3.47 3.87
C ALA A 51 3.96 3.45 4.00
N VAL A 52 4.52 2.26 4.16
CA VAL A 52 5.96 2.01 4.14
C VAL A 52 6.30 1.29 2.84
N ALA A 53 7.18 1.85 2.02
CA ALA A 53 7.70 1.14 0.85
C ALA A 53 8.66 0.05 1.33
N VAL A 54 8.29 -1.21 1.09
CA VAL A 54 9.01 -2.39 1.58
C VAL A 54 9.79 -3.11 0.46
N TRP A 55 9.34 -3.00 -0.80
CA TRP A 55 10.11 -3.48 -1.95
C TRP A 55 9.96 -2.61 -3.19
N PHE A 56 11.01 -2.56 -4.00
CA PHE A 56 11.06 -1.83 -5.27
C PHE A 56 11.39 -2.78 -6.42
N SER A 57 10.58 -2.71 -7.47
CA SER A 57 10.86 -3.21 -8.82
C SER A 57 11.07 -2.01 -9.76
N SER A 58 11.41 -2.26 -11.02
CA SER A 58 11.50 -1.23 -12.05
C SER A 58 10.17 -0.49 -12.27
N ASP A 59 9.06 -1.23 -12.21
CA ASP A 59 7.70 -0.83 -12.60
C ASP A 59 6.73 -0.68 -11.42
N ARG A 60 7.02 -1.34 -10.29
CA ARG A 60 6.10 -1.46 -9.14
C ARG A 60 6.81 -1.31 -7.80
N ILE A 61 6.04 -0.91 -6.80
CA ILE A 61 6.50 -0.75 -5.42
C ILE A 61 5.55 -1.55 -4.54
N CYS A 62 6.08 -2.41 -3.68
CA CYS A 62 5.31 -3.06 -2.66
C CYS A 62 5.30 -2.16 -1.44
N VAL A 63 4.09 -1.87 -0.97
CA VAL A 63 3.88 -1.03 0.21
C VAL A 63 3.20 -1.84 1.30
N GLU A 64 3.60 -1.58 2.54
CA GLU A 64 2.91 -2.01 3.75
C GLU A 64 2.05 -0.85 4.27
N TRP A 65 0.76 -1.10 4.53
CA TRP A 65 -0.21 -0.08 4.92
C TRP A 65 -1.28 -0.66 5.84
N ARG A 66 -2.07 0.22 6.47
CA ARG A 66 -3.20 -0.12 7.35
C ARG A 66 -4.44 0.63 6.92
N SER A 67 -5.62 0.01 7.04
CA SER A 67 -6.89 0.66 6.65
C SER A 67 -7.31 1.74 7.64
N HIS A 68 -6.98 1.53 8.91
CA HIS A 68 -7.11 2.49 10.02
C HIS A 68 -6.10 2.14 11.13
N PRO A 69 -5.83 3.04 12.08
CA PRO A 69 -5.04 2.71 13.26
C PRO A 69 -5.56 1.44 13.95
N GLY A 70 -4.65 0.53 14.31
CA GLY A 70 -5.00 -0.77 14.92
C GLY A 70 -5.37 -1.90 13.95
N SER A 71 -5.74 -1.61 12.69
CA SER A 71 -6.03 -2.67 11.70
C SER A 71 -4.78 -3.48 11.32
N PRO A 72 -4.90 -4.76 10.95
CA PRO A 72 -3.77 -5.55 10.45
C PRO A 72 -3.03 -4.87 9.29
N ALA A 73 -1.70 -4.96 9.30
CA ALA A 73 -0.89 -4.50 8.19
C ALA A 73 -1.16 -5.34 6.93
N ARG A 74 -1.27 -4.66 5.79
CA ARG A 74 -1.50 -5.26 4.48
C ARG A 74 -0.33 -4.90 3.58
N MET A 75 0.12 -5.87 2.78
CA MET A 75 1.10 -5.64 1.73
C MET A 75 0.41 -5.61 0.36
N THR A 76 0.81 -4.69 -0.50
CA THR A 76 0.24 -4.56 -1.84
C THR A 76 1.29 -4.06 -2.82
N TRP A 77 1.43 -4.75 -3.96
CA TRP A 77 2.18 -4.22 -5.10
C TRP A 77 1.32 -3.19 -5.84
N LEU A 78 1.84 -1.98 -5.96
CA LEU A 78 1.22 -0.89 -6.69
C LEU A 78 2.12 -0.44 -7.85
N PRO A 79 1.55 0.08 -8.94
CA PRO A 79 2.30 0.80 -9.96
C PRO A 79 3.12 1.92 -9.31
N ARG A 80 4.31 2.19 -9.83
CA ARG A 80 5.16 3.28 -9.31
C ARG A 80 4.47 4.64 -9.33
N SER A 81 3.56 4.88 -10.29
CA SER A 81 2.77 6.12 -10.39
C SER A 81 1.83 6.36 -9.21
N ASP A 82 1.42 5.28 -8.52
CA ASP A 82 0.48 5.30 -7.40
C ASP A 82 1.18 5.40 -6.03
N VAL A 83 2.50 5.50 -6.02
CA VAL A 83 3.30 5.64 -4.81
C VAL A 83 4.14 6.91 -4.90
N ARG A 84 3.91 7.86 -4.00
CA ARG A 84 4.63 9.14 -3.97
C ARG A 84 5.32 9.34 -2.62
N PRO A 85 6.56 9.87 -2.60
CA PRO A 85 7.26 10.10 -1.34
C PRO A 85 6.64 11.24 -0.51
N HIS A 86 5.96 12.19 -1.17
CA HIS A 86 5.32 13.33 -0.52
C HIS A 86 4.07 13.74 -1.32
N LEU A 87 3.13 14.43 -0.68
CA LEU A 87 2.09 15.17 -1.38
C LEU A 87 2.77 16.31 -2.15
N LEU A 88 2.57 16.34 -3.47
CA LEU A 88 2.79 17.58 -4.21
C LEU A 88 1.62 18.49 -3.86
N TYR A 89 1.79 19.35 -2.87
CA TYR A 89 0.97 20.55 -2.83
C TYR A 89 1.44 21.43 -3.99
N PRO A 90 0.60 21.77 -4.98
CA PRO A 90 0.94 22.89 -5.83
C PRO A 90 1.09 24.09 -4.90
N ASN A 91 2.30 24.64 -4.82
CA ASN A 91 2.49 25.94 -4.19
C ASN A 91 1.52 26.87 -4.91
N ARG A 92 0.54 27.44 -4.19
CA ARG A 92 -0.18 28.60 -4.69
C ARG A 92 0.87 29.69 -4.86
N GLN A 93 1.29 29.91 -6.10
CA GLN A 93 1.97 31.14 -6.50
C GLN A 93 0.94 32.27 -6.54
#